data_AF-A0A813Q4C4-F1
#
_entry.id   AF-A0A813Q4C4-F1
#
_cell.length_a   1.000
_cell.length_b   1.000
_cell.length_c   1.000
_cell.angle_alpha   90.00
_cell.angle_beta   90.00
_cell.angle_gamma   90.00
#
_symmetry.space_group_name_H-M   'P 1'
#
loop_
_entity.id
_entity.type
_entity.pdbx_description
1 polymer ?
#
loop_
_entity_poly.entity_id
_entity_poly.type
_entity_poly.pdbx_seq_one_letter_code
_entity_poly.pdbx_strand_id
1 'polypeptide(L)'
;MITINRFLTIKYPNKRFFQRRTWPFISSGIQWIISILIPVPYLIYLNQGCARQEQTPYWLQIYSFVIFIIVPLILNAIFNSLIFITVRSSSRRVAQAVAATTGPTAKINHSNSRDTRLLKHMLFIFVAYIIGWLPVSCILLLNVDVHVNLTVSQFLRLLPVISSFITILDLFFYNHDLTKYLTEKIFKYLHIK
;
A
#
# COMPACT_ATOMS: atom_id res chain seq x y z
N MET A 1 0.89 -5.87 1.86
CA MET A 1 0.10 -6.84 2.66
C MET A 1 -1.40 -6.54 2.73
N ILE A 2 -1.84 -5.27 2.76
CA ILE A 2 -3.28 -4.93 2.82
C ILE A 2 -4.07 -5.56 1.65
N THR A 3 -3.54 -5.50 0.42
CA THR A 3 -4.16 -6.12 -0.78
C THR A 3 -4.27 -7.64 -0.66
N ILE A 4 -3.27 -8.29 -0.05
CA ILE A 4 -3.24 -9.75 0.15
C ILE A 4 -4.28 -10.16 1.20
N ASN A 5 -4.29 -9.48 2.35
CA ASN A 5 -5.28 -9.73 3.40
C ASN A 5 -6.69 -9.58 2.86
N ARG A 6 -6.94 -8.51 2.10
CA ARG A 6 -8.22 -8.27 1.47
C ARG A 6 -8.59 -9.36 0.45
N PHE A 7 -7.64 -9.76 -0.39
CA PHE A 7 -7.85 -10.85 -1.35
C PHE A 7 -8.25 -12.15 -0.63
N LEU A 8 -7.55 -12.53 0.45
CA LEU A 8 -7.86 -13.73 1.23
C LEU A 8 -9.24 -13.67 1.87
N THR A 9 -9.63 -12.53 2.45
CA THR A 9 -10.96 -12.34 3.04
C THR A 9 -12.07 -12.44 1.99
N ILE A 10 -11.86 -11.90 0.78
CA ILE A 10 -12.86 -11.93 -0.30
C ILE A 10 -12.95 -13.33 -0.92
N LYS A 11 -11.81 -13.99 -1.17
CA LYS A 11 -11.78 -15.31 -1.83
C LYS A 11 -12.26 -16.45 -0.92
N TYR A 12 -12.00 -16.37 0.38
CA TYR A 12 -12.33 -17.42 1.35
C TYR A 12 -13.32 -16.95 2.42
N PRO A 13 -14.57 -16.58 2.04
CA PRO A 13 -15.55 -16.06 2.99
C PRO A 13 -15.99 -17.08 4.05
N ASN A 14 -15.85 -18.39 3.77
CA ASN A 14 -16.27 -19.45 4.70
C ASN A 14 -15.17 -19.84 5.71
N LYS A 15 -13.95 -19.29 5.57
CA LYS A 15 -12.84 -19.58 6.49
C LYS A 15 -12.78 -18.51 7.57
N ARG A 16 -13.37 -18.81 8.73
CA ARG A 16 -13.40 -17.91 9.91
C ARG A 16 -12.03 -17.37 10.30
N PHE A 17 -10.95 -18.12 10.02
CA PHE A 17 -9.57 -17.72 10.31
C PHE A 17 -9.21 -16.35 9.70
N PHE A 18 -9.51 -16.11 8.42
CA PHE A 18 -9.19 -14.84 7.72
C PHE A 18 -10.11 -13.67 8.08
N GLN A 19 -11.17 -13.94 8.85
CA GLN A 19 -12.10 -12.92 9.35
C GLN A 19 -11.84 -12.57 10.82
N ARG A 20 -10.98 -13.32 11.51
CA ARG A 20 -10.61 -13.01 12.90
C ARG A 20 -9.82 -11.71 12.97
N ARG A 21 -10.11 -10.91 14.00
CA ARG A 21 -9.39 -9.66 14.31
C ARG A 21 -7.88 -9.89 14.53
N THR A 22 -7.46 -11.10 14.89
CA THR A 22 -6.05 -11.46 15.08
C THR A 22 -5.26 -11.59 13.77
N TRP A 23 -5.92 -11.90 12.65
CA TRP A 23 -5.23 -12.15 11.38
C TRP A 23 -4.47 -10.92 10.84
N PRO A 24 -5.04 -9.70 10.83
CA PRO A 24 -4.29 -8.49 10.48
C PRO A 24 -3.03 -8.27 11.33
N PHE A 25 -3.07 -8.60 12.63
CA PHE A 25 -1.91 -8.46 13.51
C PHE A 25 -0.80 -9.46 13.18
N ILE A 26 -1.16 -10.72 12.94
CA ILE A 26 -0.20 -11.76 12.52
C ILE A 26 0.44 -11.37 11.19
N SER A 27 -0.38 -10.97 10.22
CA SER A 27 0.09 -10.50 8.90
C SER A 27 1.04 -9.30 9.02
N SER A 28 0.72 -8.36 9.91
CA SER A 28 1.59 -7.21 10.19
C SER A 28 2.90 -7.64 10.84
N GLY A 29 2.88 -8.56 11.80
CA GLY A 29 4.09 -9.10 12.43
C GLY A 29 5.02 -9.78 11.43
N ILE A 30 4.48 -10.60 10.52
CA ILE A 30 5.25 -11.23 9.44
C ILE A 30 5.86 -10.15 8.52
N GLN A 31 5.10 -9.10 8.21
CA GLN A 31 5.60 -8.00 7.40
C GLN A 31 6.80 -7.31 8.04
N TRP A 32 6.75 -7.04 9.35
CA TRP A 32 7.87 -6.44 10.07
C TRP A 32 9.14 -7.28 9.99
N ILE A 33 9.02 -8.60 10.18
CA ILE A 33 10.16 -9.51 10.07
C ILE A 33 10.77 -9.45 8.66
N ILE A 34 9.95 -9.51 7.61
CA ILE A 34 10.42 -9.40 6.22
C ILE A 34 11.07 -8.03 5.98
N SER A 35 10.48 -6.94 6.48
CA SER A 35 11.02 -5.59 6.34
C SER A 35 12.37 -5.39 7.05
N ILE A 36 12.65 -6.15 8.11
CA ILE A 36 13.96 -6.15 8.78
C ILE A 36 14.99 -6.98 7.98
N LEU A 37 14.55 -8.07 7.34
CA LEU A 37 15.43 -8.95 6.56
C LEU A 37 15.86 -8.35 5.21
N ILE A 38 14.97 -7.61 4.55
CA ILE A 38 15.24 -6.98 3.25
C ILE A 38 16.50 -6.08 3.25
N PRO A 39 16.74 -5.19 4.22
CA PRO A 39 17.93 -4.33 4.22
C PRO A 39 19.22 -5.03 4.68
N VAL A 40 19.18 -6.30 5.11
CA VAL A 40 20.37 -7.02 5.62
C VAL A 40 21.56 -7.00 4.66
N PRO A 41 21.41 -7.27 3.34
CA PRO A 41 22.53 -7.18 2.40
C PRO A 41 23.18 -5.78 2.37
N TYR A 42 22.38 -4.73 2.54
CA TYR A 42 22.85 -3.34 2.60
C TYR A 42 23.62 -3.06 3.89
N LEU A 43 23.13 -3.56 5.03
CA LEU A 43 23.79 -3.42 6.34
C LEU A 43 25.13 -4.15 6.40
N ILE A 44 25.20 -5.36 5.83
CA ILE A 44 26.45 -6.13 5.74
C ILE A 44 27.49 -5.36 4.90
N TYR A 45 27.07 -4.81 3.76
CA TYR A 45 27.95 -4.01 2.90
C TYR A 45 28.47 -2.75 3.62
N LEU A 46 27.60 -2.02 4.31
CA LEU A 46 28.00 -0.83 5.09
C LEU A 46 29.02 -1.18 6.19
N ASN A 47 28.82 -2.29 6.89
CA ASN A 47 29.69 -2.70 8.00
C ASN A 47 31.08 -3.20 7.53
N GLN A 48 31.18 -3.66 6.28
CA GLN A 48 32.45 -4.07 5.67
C GLN A 48 33.27 -2.88 5.12
N GLY A 49 32.71 -1.66 5.11
CA GLY A 49 33.13 -0.59 4.20
C GLY A 49 33.52 0.76 4.81
N CYS A 50 33.73 0.91 6.12
CA CYS A 50 34.21 2.19 6.69
C CYS A 50 35.59 2.66 6.15
N ALA A 51 36.24 1.88 5.28
CA ALA A 51 37.51 2.23 4.62
C ALA A 51 37.43 2.41 3.08
N ARG A 52 36.26 2.23 2.43
CA ARG A 52 36.12 2.42 0.97
C ARG A 52 34.96 3.35 0.64
N GLN A 53 35.29 4.64 0.66
CA GLN A 53 34.54 5.68 0.01
C GLN A 53 34.68 5.49 -1.50
N GLU A 54 33.79 4.73 -2.14
CA GLU A 54 33.46 4.88 -3.57
C GLU A 54 32.33 3.91 -3.96
N GLN A 55 31.13 4.48 -4.12
CA GLN A 55 29.94 3.93 -4.79
C GLN A 55 29.35 2.61 -4.25
N THR A 56 28.02 2.59 -4.13
CA THR A 56 27.28 1.35 -3.86
C THR A 56 27.41 0.42 -5.07
N PRO A 57 27.64 -0.89 -4.87
CA PRO A 57 27.85 -1.80 -5.98
C PRO A 57 26.57 -1.94 -6.79
N TYR A 58 26.70 -2.05 -8.10
CA TYR A 58 25.57 -2.05 -9.04
C TYR A 58 24.52 -3.14 -8.73
N TRP A 59 24.95 -4.32 -8.27
CA TRP A 59 24.02 -5.39 -7.87
C TRP A 59 23.11 -4.99 -6.71
N LEU A 60 23.59 -4.17 -5.77
CA LEU A 60 22.82 -3.72 -4.61
C LEU A 60 21.80 -2.64 -5.00
N GLN A 61 22.15 -1.83 -6.02
CA GLN A 61 21.22 -0.87 -6.64
C GLN A 61 20.09 -1.61 -7.38
N ILE A 62 20.42 -2.61 -8.20
CA ILE A 62 19.43 -3.48 -8.86
C ILE A 62 18.56 -4.19 -7.83
N TYR A 63 19.17 -4.79 -6.80
CA TYR A 63 18.46 -5.46 -5.72
C TYR A 63 17.41 -4.54 -5.07
N SER A 64 17.81 -3.32 -4.73
CA SER A 64 16.93 -2.32 -4.12
C SER A 64 15.79 -1.93 -5.08
N PHE A 65 16.10 -1.67 -6.35
CA PHE A 65 15.09 -1.35 -7.35
C PHE A 65 14.06 -2.47 -7.53
N VAL A 66 14.51 -3.72 -7.61
CA VAL A 66 13.63 -4.88 -7.77
C VAL A 66 12.73 -5.07 -6.54
N ILE A 67 13.29 -4.99 -5.33
CA ILE A 67 12.54 -5.25 -4.10
C ILE A 67 11.58 -4.11 -3.75
N PHE A 68 11.96 -2.85 -3.96
CA PHE A 68 11.12 -1.70 -3.59
C PHE A 68 10.15 -1.27 -4.69
N ILE A 69 10.48 -1.48 -5.97
CA ILE A 69 9.63 -1.03 -7.09
C ILE A 69 8.95 -2.21 -7.78
N ILE A 70 9.74 -3.14 -8.33
CA ILE A 70 9.21 -4.18 -9.23
C ILE A 70 8.32 -5.18 -8.49
N VAL A 71 8.79 -5.73 -7.36
CA VAL A 71 8.03 -6.72 -6.60
C VAL A 71 6.70 -6.15 -6.08
N PRO A 72 6.65 -4.97 -5.43
CA PRO A 72 5.40 -4.35 -5.02
C PRO A 72 4.46 -4.05 -6.18
N LEU A 73 4.99 -3.61 -7.32
CA LEU A 73 4.21 -3.36 -8.54
C LEU A 73 3.53 -4.61 -9.06
N ILE A 74 4.29 -5.69 -9.26
CA ILE A 74 3.78 -6.96 -9.77
C ILE A 74 2.75 -7.54 -8.79
N LEU A 75 3.09 -7.62 -7.50
CA LEU A 75 2.18 -8.18 -6.50
C LEU A 75 0.88 -7.37 -6.42
N ASN A 76 0.96 -6.04 -6.37
CA ASN A 76 -0.23 -5.23 -6.26
C ASN A 76 -1.09 -5.29 -7.54
N ALA A 77 -0.47 -5.34 -8.73
CA ALA A 77 -1.19 -5.54 -9.99
C ALA A 77 -1.93 -6.89 -10.01
N ILE A 78 -1.26 -7.97 -9.62
CA ILE A 78 -1.84 -9.32 -9.56
C ILE A 78 -3.00 -9.34 -8.56
N PHE A 79 -2.80 -8.91 -7.31
CA PHE A 79 -3.83 -8.99 -6.28
C PHE A 79 -5.02 -8.07 -6.57
N ASN A 80 -4.81 -6.85 -7.08
CA ASN A 80 -5.92 -5.99 -7.46
C ASN A 80 -6.72 -6.57 -8.64
N SER A 81 -6.05 -7.18 -9.63
CA SER A 81 -6.72 -7.86 -10.74
C SER A 81 -7.56 -9.04 -10.23
N LEU A 82 -7.00 -9.86 -9.34
CA LEU A 82 -7.72 -10.98 -8.73
C LEU A 82 -8.91 -10.53 -7.88
N ILE A 83 -8.76 -9.45 -7.10
CA ILE A 83 -9.86 -8.85 -6.34
C ILE A 83 -10.96 -8.38 -7.30
N PHE A 84 -10.60 -7.68 -8.38
CA PHE A 84 -11.57 -7.17 -9.35
C PHE A 84 -12.36 -8.30 -10.02
N ILE A 85 -11.69 -9.37 -10.45
CA ILE A 85 -12.32 -10.55 -11.04
C ILE A 85 -13.28 -11.23 -10.03
N THR A 86 -12.82 -11.38 -8.78
CA THR A 86 -13.62 -12.04 -7.73
C THR A 86 -14.85 -11.22 -7.33
N VAL A 87 -14.70 -9.89 -7.23
CA VAL A 87 -15.80 -8.97 -6.95
C VAL A 87 -16.80 -8.94 -8.10
N ARG A 88 -16.33 -8.89 -9.36
CA ARG A 88 -17.21 -8.90 -10.55
C ARG A 88 -18.01 -10.20 -10.67
N SER A 89 -17.36 -11.34 -10.47
CA SER A 89 -18.03 -12.65 -10.49
C SER A 89 -19.06 -12.79 -9.36
N SER A 90 -18.73 -12.34 -8.14
CA SER A 90 -19.65 -12.33 -7.00
C SER A 90 -20.86 -11.41 -7.25
N SER A 91 -20.61 -10.22 -7.81
CA SER A 91 -21.67 -9.25 -8.16
C SER A 91 -22.64 -9.82 -9.19
N ARG A 92 -22.12 -10.49 -10.23
CA ARG A 92 -22.94 -11.15 -11.26
C ARG A 92 -23.80 -12.26 -10.67
N ARG A 93 -23.24 -13.09 -9.78
CA ARG A 93 -23.98 -14.17 -9.10
C ARG A 93 -25.11 -13.62 -8.22
N VAL A 94 -24.84 -12.59 -7.44
CA VAL A 94 -25.86 -11.95 -6.57
C VAL A 94 -26.94 -11.29 -7.41
N ALA A 95 -26.57 -10.57 -8.48
CA ALA A 95 -27.53 -9.97 -9.40
C ALA A 95 -28.46 -11.01 -10.04
N GLN A 96 -27.92 -12.15 -10.47
CA GLN A 96 -28.70 -13.25 -11.04
C GLN A 96 -29.62 -13.92 -10.01
N ALA A 97 -29.14 -14.14 -8.78
CA ALA A 97 -29.96 -14.70 -7.70
C ALA A 97 -31.10 -13.76 -7.29
N VAL A 98 -30.83 -12.46 -7.17
CA VAL A 98 -31.85 -11.44 -6.82
C VAL A 98 -32.88 -11.29 -7.95
N ALA A 99 -32.44 -11.28 -9.22
CA ALA A 99 -33.34 -11.27 -10.37
C ALA A 99 -34.25 -12.50 -10.42
N ALA A 100 -33.75 -13.68 -10.03
CA ALA A 100 -34.52 -14.91 -9.96
C ALA A 100 -35.53 -14.95 -8.80
N THR A 101 -35.30 -14.19 -7.71
CA THR A 101 -36.12 -14.27 -6.49
C THR A 101 -37.12 -13.12 -6.34
N THR A 102 -36.82 -11.94 -6.89
CA THR A 102 -37.59 -10.70 -6.60
C THR A 102 -38.10 -9.95 -7.84
N GLY A 103 -37.91 -10.50 -9.05
CA GLY A 103 -38.33 -9.85 -10.29
C GLY A 103 -37.46 -8.62 -10.68
N PRO A 104 -37.73 -7.99 -11.83
CA PRO A 104 -36.84 -7.00 -12.47
C PRO A 104 -36.64 -5.67 -11.72
N THR A 105 -37.30 -5.45 -10.58
CA THR A 105 -37.31 -4.17 -9.84
C THR A 105 -36.50 -4.17 -8.53
N ALA A 106 -35.84 -5.28 -8.18
CA ALA A 106 -35.05 -5.33 -6.96
C ALA A 106 -33.71 -4.57 -7.10
N LYS A 107 -33.59 -3.44 -6.39
CA LYS A 107 -32.34 -2.68 -6.27
C LYS A 107 -31.23 -3.58 -5.68
N ILE A 108 -30.21 -3.88 -6.49
CA ILE A 108 -29.02 -4.61 -6.06
C ILE A 108 -28.25 -3.70 -5.08
N ASN A 109 -28.47 -3.94 -3.78
CA ASN A 109 -28.02 -3.09 -2.70
C ASN A 109 -26.48 -3.04 -2.56
N HIS A 110 -25.95 -1.81 -2.57
CA HIS A 110 -24.89 -1.19 -1.75
C HIS A 110 -23.60 -1.92 -1.30
N SER A 111 -23.50 -3.25 -1.30
CA SER A 111 -22.29 -3.96 -0.84
C SER A 111 -21.08 -3.69 -1.74
N ASN A 112 -21.32 -3.49 -3.03
CA ASN A 112 -20.25 -3.35 -4.02
C ASN A 112 -19.60 -1.95 -4.03
N SER A 113 -20.32 -0.91 -3.60
CA SER A 113 -19.81 0.47 -3.65
C SER A 113 -18.72 0.70 -2.60
N ARG A 114 -18.85 0.09 -1.41
CA ARG A 114 -17.82 0.12 -0.36
C ARG A 114 -16.54 -0.57 -0.82
N ASP A 115 -16.65 -1.75 -1.42
CA ASP A 115 -15.49 -2.47 -1.94
C ASP A 115 -14.81 -1.73 -3.09
N THR A 116 -15.59 -1.12 -3.98
CA THR A 116 -15.05 -0.31 -5.07
C THR A 116 -14.34 0.94 -4.54
N ARG A 117 -14.92 1.62 -3.53
CA ARG A 117 -14.29 2.77 -2.88
C ARG A 117 -12.97 2.39 -2.21
N LEU A 118 -12.95 1.27 -1.48
CA LEU A 118 -11.73 0.77 -0.83
C LEU A 118 -10.67 0.39 -1.87
N LEU A 119 -11.05 -0.19 -3.02
CA LEU A 119 -10.12 -0.53 -4.09
C LEU A 119 -9.48 0.72 -4.69
N LYS A 120 -10.28 1.76 -4.96
CA LYS A 120 -9.79 3.05 -5.45
C LYS A 120 -8.80 3.69 -4.48
N HIS A 121 -9.11 3.68 -3.19
CA HIS A 121 -8.22 4.21 -2.14
C HIS A 121 -6.90 3.43 -2.05
N MET A 122 -6.95 2.09 -2.08
CA MET A 122 -5.73 1.26 -2.09
C MET A 122 -4.85 1.50 -3.33
N LEU A 123 -5.48 1.72 -4.49
CA LEU A 123 -4.78 2.06 -5.73
C LEU A 123 -4.16 3.46 -5.64
N PHE A 124 -4.87 4.43 -5.08
CA PHE A 124 -4.37 5.78 -4.85
C PHE A 124 -3.10 5.78 -3.98
N ILE A 125 -3.13 5.12 -2.82
CA ILE A 125 -1.96 5.00 -1.93
C ILE A 125 -0.78 4.37 -2.68
N PHE A 126 -1.04 3.34 -3.48
CA PHE A 126 0.02 2.69 -4.25
C PHE A 126 0.61 3.59 -5.34
N VAL A 127 -0.22 4.35 -6.05
CA VAL A 127 0.25 5.32 -7.05
C VAL A 127 1.09 6.41 -6.39
N ALA A 128 0.64 6.94 -5.24
CA ALA A 128 1.41 7.90 -4.46
C ALA A 128 2.78 7.33 -4.06
N TYR A 129 2.83 6.06 -3.65
CA TYR A 129 4.08 5.37 -3.36
C TYR A 129 5.02 5.30 -4.59
N ILE A 130 4.52 4.87 -5.75
CA ILE A 130 5.32 4.77 -6.97
C ILE A 130 5.85 6.14 -7.42
N ILE A 131 5.02 7.18 -7.41
CA ILE A 131 5.44 8.55 -7.77
C ILE A 131 6.55 9.05 -6.83
N GLY A 132 6.47 8.72 -5.54
CA GLY A 132 7.48 9.10 -4.56
C GLY A 132 8.81 8.37 -4.72
N TRP A 133 8.78 7.06 -4.96
CA TRP A 133 9.96 6.20 -4.89
C TRP A 133 10.63 5.92 -6.25
N LEU A 134 9.87 5.94 -7.35
CA LEU A 134 10.40 5.63 -8.67
C LEU A 134 11.50 6.62 -9.11
N PRO A 135 11.34 7.96 -8.99
CA PRO A 135 12.37 8.90 -9.43
C PRO A 135 13.70 8.73 -8.71
N VAL A 136 13.65 8.52 -7.39
CA VAL A 136 14.85 8.27 -6.55
C VAL A 136 15.54 6.99 -6.96
N SER A 137 14.76 5.92 -7.17
CA SER A 137 15.31 4.62 -7.55
C SER A 137 15.94 4.65 -8.94
N CYS A 138 15.37 5.43 -9.88
CA CYS A 138 15.93 5.63 -11.21
C CYS A 138 17.26 6.40 -11.19
N ILE A 139 17.39 7.44 -10.36
CA ILE A 139 18.66 8.17 -10.24
C ILE A 139 19.76 7.26 -9.70
N LEU A 140 19.46 6.50 -8.66
CA LEU A 140 20.38 5.53 -8.08
C LEU A 140 20.82 4.48 -9.10
N LEU A 141 19.89 3.94 -9.88
CA LEU A 141 20.17 2.90 -10.88
C LEU A 141 20.97 3.43 -12.08
N LEU A 142 20.68 4.65 -12.53
CA LEU A 142 21.32 5.25 -13.70
C LEU A 142 22.64 5.96 -13.35
N ASN A 143 23.01 6.02 -12.06
CA ASN A 143 24.17 6.76 -11.55
C ASN A 143 24.21 8.23 -12.05
N VAL A 144 23.03 8.84 -12.21
CA VAL A 144 22.83 10.17 -12.84
C VAL A 144 23.20 11.33 -11.90
N ASP A 145 23.55 11.04 -10.64
CA ASP A 145 23.99 12.03 -9.64
C ASP A 145 25.22 12.86 -10.11
N VAL A 146 26.00 12.38 -11.10
CA VAL A 146 27.15 13.11 -11.65
C VAL A 146 26.76 14.24 -12.61
N HIS A 147 25.55 14.20 -13.20
CA HIS A 147 25.12 15.14 -14.25
C HIS A 147 23.93 16.02 -13.87
N VAL A 148 23.30 15.76 -12.72
CA VAL A 148 22.13 16.51 -12.27
C VAL A 148 22.52 17.53 -11.21
N ASN A 149 21.97 18.74 -11.32
CA ASN A 149 22.19 19.82 -10.36
C ASN A 149 21.84 19.37 -8.92
N LEU A 150 22.68 19.71 -7.94
CA LEU A 150 22.56 19.31 -6.54
C LEU A 150 21.16 19.56 -5.97
N THR A 151 20.56 20.71 -6.31
CA THR A 151 19.21 21.10 -5.87
C THR A 151 18.14 20.11 -6.34
N VAL A 152 18.27 19.61 -7.58
CA VAL A 152 17.33 18.64 -8.15
C VAL A 152 17.49 17.28 -7.48
N SER A 153 18.73 16.83 -7.24
CA SER A 153 18.98 15.57 -6.50
C SER A 153 18.41 15.63 -5.08
N GLN A 154 18.58 16.75 -4.37
CA GLN A 154 18.00 16.95 -3.03
C GLN A 154 16.47 16.96 -3.05
N PHE A 155 15.85 17.66 -4.01
CA PHE A 155 14.40 17.66 -4.16
C PHE A 155 13.85 16.25 -4.42
N LEU A 156 14.50 15.49 -5.29
CA LEU A 156 14.08 14.12 -5.60
C LEU A 156 14.21 13.21 -4.38
N ARG A 157 15.23 13.40 -3.54
CA ARG A 157 15.37 12.68 -2.25
C ARG A 157 14.25 13.01 -1.24
N LEU A 158 13.57 14.15 -1.37
CA LEU A 158 12.42 14.51 -0.53
C LEU A 158 11.10 13.86 -0.98
N LEU A 159 10.99 13.44 -2.25
CA LEU A 159 9.76 12.83 -2.79
C LEU A 159 9.24 11.62 -1.99
N PRO A 160 10.09 10.65 -1.56
CA PRO A 160 9.63 9.54 -0.73
C PRO A 160 9.03 9.98 0.61
N VAL A 161 9.57 11.05 1.20
CA VAL A 161 9.08 11.62 2.46
C VAL A 161 7.72 12.26 2.25
N ILE A 162 7.59 13.08 1.19
CA ILE A 162 6.32 13.73 0.82
C ILE A 162 5.25 12.66 0.50
N SER A 163 5.60 11.62 -0.25
CA SER A 163 4.70 10.50 -0.56
C SER A 163 4.20 9.78 0.69
N SER A 164 5.09 9.55 1.66
CA SER A 164 4.73 8.94 2.94
C SER A 164 3.79 9.85 3.75
N PHE A 165 4.04 11.16 3.74
CA PHE A 165 3.18 12.14 4.39
C PHE A 165 1.79 12.21 3.75
N ILE A 166 1.69 12.20 2.43
CA ILE A 166 0.42 12.13 1.69
C ILE A 166 -0.37 10.88 2.10
N THR A 167 0.31 9.73 2.24
CA THR A 167 -0.34 8.48 2.66
C THR A 167 -0.92 8.58 4.08
N ILE A 168 -0.21 9.24 5.00
CA ILE A 168 -0.70 9.48 6.37
C ILE A 168 -1.92 10.40 6.34
N LEU A 169 -1.86 11.49 5.58
CA LEU A 169 -2.99 12.41 5.43
C LEU A 169 -4.21 11.72 4.81
N ASP A 170 -4.01 10.95 3.74
CA ASP A 170 -5.08 10.19 3.10
C ASP A 170 -5.73 9.20 4.08
N LEU A 171 -4.94 8.47 4.88
CA LEU A 171 -5.48 7.56 5.91
C LEU A 171 -6.28 8.32 6.98
N PHE A 172 -5.80 9.49 7.39
CA PHE A 172 -6.48 10.35 8.35
C PHE A 172 -7.84 10.81 7.81
N PHE A 173 -7.90 11.38 6.61
CA PHE A 173 -9.14 11.88 6.01
C PHE A 173 -10.10 10.77 5.59
N TYR A 174 -9.59 9.62 5.16
CA TYR A 174 -10.41 8.49 4.74
C TYR A 174 -11.11 7.79 5.91
N ASN A 175 -10.51 7.80 7.11
CA ASN A 175 -11.07 7.18 8.30
C ASN A 175 -12.02 8.13 9.04
N HIS A 176 -13.28 8.17 8.58
CA HIS A 176 -14.33 9.00 9.17
C HIS A 176 -14.48 8.81 10.68
N ASP A 177 -14.36 7.58 11.19
CA ASP A 177 -14.52 7.29 12.62
C ASP A 177 -13.37 7.88 13.45
N LEU A 178 -12.14 7.84 12.92
CA LEU A 178 -10.98 8.46 13.55
C LEU A 178 -11.11 9.98 13.56
N THR A 179 -11.50 10.58 12.44
CA THR A 179 -11.68 12.04 12.31
C THR A 179 -12.78 12.53 13.24
N LYS A 180 -13.90 11.78 13.33
CA LYS A 180 -14.99 12.09 14.25
C LYS A 180 -14.53 12.02 15.71
N TYR A 181 -13.87 10.94 16.10
CA TYR A 181 -13.34 10.77 17.46
C TYR A 181 -12.34 11.86 17.85
N LEU A 182 -11.44 12.23 16.95
CA LEU A 182 -10.48 13.31 17.19
C LEU A 182 -11.15 14.67 17.27
N THR A 183 -12.07 14.97 16.36
CA THR A 183 -12.86 16.21 16.41
C THR A 183 -13.64 16.32 17.71
N GLU A 184 -14.32 15.25 18.13
CA GLU A 184 -15.07 15.20 19.40
C GLU A 184 -14.16 15.40 20.61
N LYS A 185 -12.97 14.77 20.65
CA LYS A 185 -12.01 14.97 21.73
C LYS A 185 -11.43 16.38 21.76
N ILE A 186 -11.02 16.90 20.61
CA ILE A 186 -10.46 18.25 20.48
C ILE A 186 -11.51 19.28 20.90
N PHE A 187 -12.74 19.12 20.43
CA PHE A 187 -13.86 19.99 20.80
C PHE A 187 -14.15 19.93 22.30
N LYS A 188 -14.12 18.74 22.92
CA LYS A 188 -14.27 18.58 24.37
C LYS A 188 -13.14 19.25 25.16
N TYR A 189 -11.90 19.21 24.68
CA TYR A 189 -10.78 19.92 25.32
C TYR A 189 -10.83 21.44 25.11
N LEU A 190 -11.37 21.92 23.98
CA LEU A 190 -11.55 23.34 23.68
C LEU A 190 -12.75 23.97 24.40
N HIS A 191 -13.81 23.20 24.69
CA HIS A 191 -14.99 23.66 25.42
C HIS A 191 -14.89 23.51 26.95
N ILE A 192 -13.80 22.93 27.46
CA ILE A 192 -13.40 23.04 28.87
C ILE A 192 -12.46 24.26 28.96
N LYS A 193 -13.05 25.45 28.83
CA LYS A 193 -12.48 26.71 29.27
C LYS A 193 -13.61 27.71 29.50
#